data_AF-A0A919LLN9-F1
#
_entry.id   AF-A0A919LLN9-F1
#
_cell.length_a   1.000
_cell.length_b   1.000
_cell.length_c   1.000
_cell.angle_alpha   90.00
_cell.angle_beta   90.00
_cell.angle_gamma   90.00
#
_symmetry.space_group_name_H-M   'P 1'
#
loop_
_entity.id
_entity.type
_entity.pdbx_description
1 polymer ?
#
loop_
_entity_poly.entity_id
_entity_poly.type
_entity_poly.pdbx_seq_one_letter_code
_entity_poly.pdbx_strand_id
1 'polypeptide(L)'
;MPARVRLAFGRWGPVLPVVALVAALGLPALPSGEHALPGPGSSGALGASGGQGGTVADALSGLVVLCAAVRAVRLARRPLTRTAAVVLGLPVVGFAVAATGAPDIAGGLAGLARYLQVFVLVPAAVLLLIRDRAQLRLVAWAFVALALWEGGLGVVQYATGTGASYMGSDVRAVGTFGPGDVMGMATTVAYGMVCAVGMALGVGEGARVRARGAAGAGRSPWGRQVSRKHLADSAHRTDSGHQAGSAHPAGSGRQASWGRQVHSERKSSWGRERVAALVCAVLLVVPLAVSFSRGAWIATVVACAAQLLLTGLRRFIVVAAALAASLAVLVGGVGVGSSMLEQRLTSISHVADAPDQSVVDRYTMWSAALGMWREHPLTGVGMKGFPAYRDSHASLALSSGSDTEGAGAAFRRQPLLSPHNMYLLVLGEQGLLGIVGLGGSWAALLVCGVSRTVVARRRASRPSRLAWTPLRGRTGAGRPAVGAPAVGAPAGERGARPASAAGSALDCGLVACGLLIWQLMDFAYADIGGPSTVLTAVVLGVAAWWGVGARALGAAGAERNSRTSGAGGQGGVRPASPASGKAARAGAGR
;
A
#
# COMPACT_ATOMS: atom_id res chain seq x y z
N MET A 1 16.12 2.98 -30.08
CA MET A 1 16.00 3.10 -28.60
C MET A 1 17.16 2.36 -27.92
N PRO A 2 17.97 3.00 -27.06
CA PRO A 2 19.10 2.38 -26.38
C PRO A 2 18.68 1.20 -25.48
N ALA A 3 19.53 0.19 -25.31
CA ALA A 3 19.24 -1.02 -24.51
C ALA A 3 18.84 -0.72 -23.06
N ARG A 4 19.46 0.30 -22.44
CA ARG A 4 19.11 0.76 -21.08
C ARG A 4 17.68 1.31 -21.00
N VAL A 5 17.24 2.00 -22.04
CA VAL A 5 15.88 2.55 -22.13
C VAL A 5 14.87 1.42 -22.27
N ARG A 6 15.12 0.44 -23.14
CA ARG A 6 14.27 -0.77 -23.26
C ARG A 6 14.14 -1.54 -21.94
N LEU A 7 15.24 -1.67 -21.18
CA LEU A 7 15.23 -2.32 -19.86
C LEU A 7 14.44 -1.51 -18.82
N ALA A 8 14.56 -0.19 -18.82
CA ALA A 8 13.79 0.70 -17.95
C ALA A 8 12.29 0.66 -18.28
N PHE A 9 11.91 0.74 -19.56
CA PHE A 9 10.53 0.59 -20.01
C PHE A 9 9.98 -0.80 -19.69
N GLY A 10 10.76 -1.86 -19.86
CA GLY A 10 10.36 -3.22 -19.50
C GLY A 10 10.12 -3.41 -18.00
N ARG A 11 10.88 -2.69 -17.16
CA ARG A 11 10.74 -2.72 -15.71
C ARG A 11 9.59 -1.85 -15.20
N TRP A 12 9.44 -0.61 -15.66
CA TRP A 12 8.50 0.35 -15.08
C TRP A 12 7.21 0.50 -15.87
N GLY A 13 7.25 0.28 -17.19
CA GLY A 13 6.10 0.41 -18.11
C GLY A 13 4.78 -0.16 -17.58
N PRO A 14 4.75 -1.34 -16.95
CA PRO A 14 3.50 -1.91 -16.47
C PRO A 14 2.83 -1.16 -15.31
N VAL A 15 3.57 -0.42 -14.48
CA VAL A 15 2.99 0.33 -13.35
C VAL A 15 2.76 1.81 -13.70
N LEU A 16 3.30 2.30 -14.82
CA LEU A 16 3.14 3.69 -15.25
C LEU A 16 1.68 4.16 -15.34
N PRO A 17 0.69 3.36 -15.82
CA PRO A 17 -0.71 3.80 -15.82
C PRO A 17 -1.23 4.12 -14.42
N VAL A 18 -0.81 3.36 -13.40
CA VAL A 18 -1.21 3.61 -11.99
C VAL A 18 -0.55 4.88 -11.48
N VAL A 19 0.73 5.11 -11.78
CA VAL A 19 1.44 6.33 -11.39
C VAL A 19 0.84 7.56 -12.08
N ALA A 20 0.48 7.44 -13.36
CA ALA A 20 -0.17 8.50 -14.12
C ALA A 20 -1.57 8.83 -13.56
N LEU A 21 -2.35 7.82 -13.18
CA LEU A 21 -3.64 8.02 -12.50
C LEU A 21 -3.47 8.81 -11.19
N VAL A 22 -2.48 8.45 -10.36
CA VAL A 22 -2.19 9.17 -9.12
C VAL A 22 -1.75 10.60 -9.42
N ALA A 23 -0.81 10.80 -10.36
CA ALA A 23 -0.30 12.13 -10.70
C ALA A 23 -1.38 13.06 -11.30
N ALA A 24 -2.33 12.53 -12.06
CA ALA A 24 -3.40 13.31 -12.68
C ALA A 24 -4.35 13.97 -11.68
N LEU A 25 -4.40 13.48 -10.44
CA LEU A 25 -5.17 14.12 -9.36
C LEU A 25 -4.51 15.38 -8.81
N GLY A 26 -3.27 15.69 -9.20
CA GLY A 26 -2.63 16.97 -8.90
C GLY A 26 -2.99 18.07 -9.89
N LEU A 27 -3.77 17.75 -10.94
CA LEU A 27 -4.23 18.72 -11.92
C LEU A 27 -5.49 19.42 -11.39
N PRO A 28 -5.65 20.74 -11.61
CA PRO A 28 -6.87 21.45 -11.28
C PRO A 28 -8.09 20.75 -11.89
N ALA A 29 -9.16 20.61 -11.10
CA ALA A 29 -10.44 20.22 -11.68
C ALA A 29 -10.82 21.23 -12.77
N LEU A 30 -11.11 20.76 -13.98
CA LEU A 30 -11.65 21.63 -15.02
C LEU A 30 -12.96 22.25 -14.50
N PRO A 31 -13.22 23.55 -14.74
CA PRO A 31 -14.49 24.15 -14.39
C PRO A 31 -15.62 23.33 -15.00
N SER A 32 -16.47 22.76 -14.15
CA SER A 32 -17.74 22.20 -14.60
C SER A 32 -18.48 23.36 -15.28
N GLY A 33 -18.76 23.27 -16.58
CA GLY A 33 -19.26 24.40 -17.36
C GLY A 33 -20.54 25.00 -16.77
N GLU A 34 -20.40 26.08 -16.01
CA GLU A 34 -21.49 26.93 -15.54
C GLU A 34 -21.74 28.04 -16.57
N HIS A 35 -22.32 27.64 -17.71
CA HIS A 35 -23.07 28.55 -18.57
C HIS A 35 -24.39 27.89 -18.98
N ALA A 36 -25.21 27.56 -17.99
CA ALA A 36 -26.64 27.35 -18.20
C ALA A 36 -27.38 28.33 -17.29
N LEU A 37 -27.97 29.36 -17.90
CA LEU A 37 -28.79 30.37 -17.25
C LEU A 37 -29.96 29.72 -16.48
N PRO A 38 -30.35 30.23 -15.30
CA PRO A 38 -31.56 29.77 -14.62
C PRO A 38 -32.80 30.32 -15.34
N GLY A 39 -33.46 29.49 -16.14
CA GLY A 39 -34.79 29.80 -16.68
C GLY A 39 -35.88 29.47 -15.65
N PRO A 40 -36.92 30.31 -15.48
CA PRO A 40 -38.01 30.01 -14.56
C PRO A 40 -38.93 28.97 -15.22
N GLY A 41 -38.95 27.72 -14.73
CA GLY A 41 -39.95 26.75 -15.18
C GLY A 41 -39.68 25.25 -15.04
N SER A 42 -38.52 24.78 -14.57
CA SER A 42 -38.30 23.32 -14.43
C SER A 42 -38.70 22.78 -13.05
N SER A 43 -40.00 22.70 -12.80
CA SER A 43 -40.57 21.73 -11.88
C SER A 43 -40.53 20.35 -12.55
N GLY A 44 -39.52 19.54 -12.25
CA GLY A 44 -39.38 18.21 -12.81
C GLY A 44 -38.17 17.49 -12.27
N ALA A 45 -38.41 16.39 -11.55
CA ALA A 45 -37.41 15.41 -11.17
C ALA A 45 -36.49 15.09 -12.36
N LEU A 46 -35.18 15.27 -12.17
CA LEU A 46 -34.02 14.82 -12.95
C LEU A 46 -32.96 15.94 -12.90
N GLY A 47 -32.02 15.85 -11.94
CA GLY A 47 -30.81 16.69 -11.97
C GLY A 47 -30.44 17.31 -10.65
N ALA A 48 -29.75 16.54 -9.80
CA ALA A 48 -28.68 17.01 -8.92
C ALA A 48 -27.98 15.80 -8.27
N SER A 49 -27.64 14.79 -9.06
CA SER A 49 -26.62 13.84 -8.62
C SER A 49 -25.27 14.55 -8.73
N GLY A 50 -24.56 14.72 -7.61
CA GLY A 50 -23.16 15.17 -7.57
C GLY A 50 -22.20 14.15 -8.19
N GLY A 51 -22.39 13.81 -9.48
CA GLY A 51 -21.62 12.79 -10.17
C GLY A 51 -22.08 12.43 -11.59
N GLN A 52 -22.80 13.31 -12.30
CA GLN A 52 -23.18 13.08 -13.71
C GLN A 52 -22.20 13.76 -14.67
N GLY A 53 -20.95 13.31 -14.63
CA GLY A 53 -19.90 13.65 -15.59
C GLY A 53 -18.67 12.82 -15.26
N GLY A 54 -18.28 11.90 -16.13
CA GLY A 54 -17.08 11.10 -15.91
C GLY A 54 -15.88 12.02 -15.73
N THR A 55 -15.20 11.94 -14.58
CA THR A 55 -14.03 12.79 -14.33
C THR A 55 -12.85 12.30 -15.18
N VAL A 56 -11.85 13.16 -15.40
CA VAL A 56 -10.58 12.74 -16.01
C VAL A 56 -9.97 11.55 -15.25
N ALA A 57 -10.11 11.54 -13.91
CA ALA A 57 -9.68 10.45 -13.06
C ALA A 57 -10.44 9.13 -13.37
N ASP A 58 -11.74 9.19 -13.65
CA ASP A 58 -12.52 8.01 -14.04
C ASP A 58 -12.07 7.46 -15.39
N ALA A 59 -11.86 8.32 -16.39
CA ALA A 59 -11.33 7.91 -17.69
C ALA A 59 -9.95 7.24 -17.57
N LEU A 60 -9.05 7.83 -16.77
CA LEU A 60 -7.74 7.25 -16.49
C LEU A 60 -7.82 5.92 -15.73
N SER A 61 -8.80 5.76 -14.83
CA SER A 61 -9.03 4.48 -14.16
C SER A 61 -9.47 3.39 -15.14
N GLY A 62 -10.30 3.75 -16.14
CA GLY A 62 -10.65 2.87 -17.26
C GLY A 62 -9.43 2.46 -18.08
N LEU A 63 -8.50 3.39 -18.34
CA LEU A 63 -7.23 3.10 -19.00
C LEU A 63 -6.36 2.12 -18.19
N VAL A 64 -6.30 2.27 -16.86
CA VAL A 64 -5.59 1.34 -15.97
C VAL A 64 -6.16 -0.08 -16.11
N VAL A 65 -7.49 -0.22 -16.09
CA VAL A 65 -8.18 -1.50 -16.28
C VAL A 65 -7.90 -2.07 -17.68
N LEU A 66 -7.99 -1.26 -18.73
CA LEU A 66 -7.70 -1.67 -20.11
C LEU A 66 -6.25 -2.16 -20.27
N CYS A 67 -5.26 -1.43 -19.73
CA CYS A 67 -3.86 -1.85 -19.75
C CYS A 67 -3.66 -3.20 -19.04
N ALA A 68 -4.34 -3.42 -17.90
CA ALA A 68 -4.29 -4.69 -17.20
C ALA A 68 -4.93 -5.82 -18.00
N ALA A 69 -6.09 -5.59 -18.62
CA ALA A 69 -6.81 -6.55 -19.44
C ALA A 69 -6.01 -6.96 -20.68
N VAL A 70 -5.54 -5.99 -21.47
CA VAL A 70 -4.69 -6.22 -22.65
C VAL A 70 -3.46 -7.04 -22.28
N ARG A 71 -2.82 -6.71 -21.15
CA ARG A 71 -1.65 -7.45 -20.67
C ARG A 71 -1.99 -8.87 -20.21
N ALA A 72 -3.13 -9.07 -19.55
CA ALA A 72 -3.60 -10.40 -19.14
C ALA A 72 -3.87 -11.29 -20.36
N VAL A 73 -4.56 -10.76 -21.37
CA VAL A 73 -4.83 -11.43 -22.66
C VAL A 73 -3.52 -11.78 -23.36
N ARG A 74 -2.61 -10.81 -23.53
CA ARG A 74 -1.30 -11.03 -24.18
C ARG A 74 -0.42 -12.07 -23.49
N LEU A 75 -0.56 -12.24 -22.17
CA LEU A 75 0.23 -13.21 -21.42
C LEU A 75 -0.41 -14.61 -21.35
N ALA A 76 -1.66 -14.77 -21.82
CA ALA A 76 -2.41 -16.03 -21.87
C ALA A 76 -2.33 -16.88 -20.57
N ARG A 77 -2.30 -16.23 -19.41
CA ARG A 77 -2.18 -16.89 -18.10
C ARG A 77 -3.32 -16.44 -17.20
N ARG A 78 -3.84 -17.37 -16.37
CA ARG A 78 -4.74 -17.03 -15.26
C ARG A 78 -4.03 -16.01 -14.36
N PRO A 79 -4.44 -14.73 -14.37
CA PRO A 79 -3.60 -13.66 -13.85
C PRO A 79 -3.77 -13.50 -12.33
N LEU A 80 -4.94 -13.86 -11.80
CA LEU A 80 -5.29 -13.83 -10.39
C LEU A 80 -5.16 -15.21 -9.72
N THR A 81 -4.76 -15.22 -8.46
CA THR A 81 -4.85 -16.42 -7.61
C THR A 81 -6.31 -16.71 -7.28
N ARG A 82 -6.65 -17.95 -6.92
CA ARG A 82 -8.01 -18.29 -6.45
C ARG A 82 -8.42 -17.40 -5.27
N THR A 83 -7.53 -17.21 -4.30
CA THR A 83 -7.76 -16.32 -3.15
C THR A 83 -8.02 -14.87 -3.59
N ALA A 84 -7.22 -14.32 -4.51
CA ALA A 84 -7.44 -12.94 -4.98
C ALA A 84 -8.75 -12.79 -5.76
N ALA A 85 -9.09 -13.77 -6.59
CA ALA A 85 -10.36 -13.77 -7.34
C ALA A 85 -11.58 -13.85 -6.40
N VAL A 86 -11.53 -14.71 -5.38
CA VAL A 86 -12.60 -14.81 -4.37
C VAL A 86 -12.68 -13.52 -3.58
N VAL A 87 -11.58 -13.06 -2.97
CA VAL A 87 -11.60 -11.87 -2.10
C VAL A 87 -12.09 -10.63 -2.84
N LEU A 88 -11.61 -10.36 -4.06
CA LEU A 88 -12.06 -9.22 -4.85
C LEU A 88 -13.45 -9.42 -5.47
N GLY A 89 -13.89 -10.66 -5.66
CA GLY A 89 -15.19 -11.00 -6.25
C GLY A 89 -16.34 -11.05 -5.24
N LEU A 90 -16.06 -11.25 -3.95
CA LEU A 90 -17.07 -11.30 -2.87
C LEU A 90 -18.11 -10.16 -2.93
N PRO A 91 -17.73 -8.88 -3.16
CA PRO A 91 -18.71 -7.79 -3.15
C PRO A 91 -19.65 -7.78 -4.36
N VAL A 92 -19.30 -8.45 -5.46
CA VAL A 92 -20.00 -8.33 -6.76
C VAL A 92 -21.45 -8.77 -6.66
N VAL A 93 -21.74 -9.83 -5.89
CA VAL A 93 -23.12 -10.33 -5.72
C VAL A 93 -23.99 -9.28 -5.03
N GLY A 94 -23.50 -8.68 -3.95
CA GLY A 94 -24.21 -7.61 -3.25
C GLY A 94 -24.46 -6.40 -4.15
N PHE A 95 -23.46 -6.00 -4.93
CA PHE A 95 -23.61 -4.88 -5.88
C PHE A 95 -24.65 -5.18 -6.96
N ALA A 96 -24.59 -6.38 -7.56
CA ALA A 96 -25.50 -6.77 -8.63
C ALA A 96 -26.95 -6.87 -8.12
N VAL A 97 -27.17 -7.49 -6.96
CA VAL A 97 -28.51 -7.59 -6.35
C VAL A 97 -29.04 -6.21 -5.98
N ALA A 98 -28.25 -5.36 -5.31
CA ALA A 98 -28.68 -4.01 -4.95
C ALA A 98 -28.99 -3.15 -6.19
N ALA A 99 -28.28 -3.34 -7.30
CA ALA A 99 -28.57 -2.62 -8.54
C ALA A 99 -29.93 -2.97 -9.14
N THR A 100 -30.44 -4.20 -8.93
CA THR A 100 -31.79 -4.59 -9.37
C THR A 100 -32.90 -3.97 -8.51
N GLY A 101 -32.59 -3.59 -7.28
CA GLY A 101 -33.51 -2.91 -6.37
C GLY A 101 -33.41 -1.38 -6.42
N ALA A 102 -32.62 -0.80 -7.34
CA ALA A 102 -32.43 0.64 -7.40
C ALA A 102 -33.74 1.39 -7.74
N PRO A 103 -33.94 2.63 -7.25
CA PRO A 103 -35.14 3.42 -7.54
C PRO A 103 -35.37 3.68 -9.02
N ASP A 104 -34.28 3.76 -9.80
CA ASP A 104 -34.30 3.93 -11.24
C ASP A 104 -33.14 3.17 -11.91
N ILE A 105 -33.35 2.78 -13.18
CA ILE A 105 -32.40 1.95 -13.93
C ILE A 105 -31.05 2.66 -14.12
N ALA A 106 -31.08 3.97 -14.42
CA ALA A 106 -29.85 4.72 -14.70
C ALA A 106 -29.01 4.89 -13.42
N GLY A 107 -29.66 5.17 -12.29
CA GLY A 107 -29.08 5.21 -10.96
C GLY A 107 -28.47 3.86 -10.56
N GLY A 108 -29.21 2.77 -10.75
CA GLY A 108 -28.76 1.41 -10.50
C GLY A 108 -27.51 1.02 -11.31
N LEU A 109 -27.53 1.26 -12.63
CA LEU A 109 -26.38 0.99 -13.50
C LEU A 109 -25.17 1.87 -13.18
N ALA A 110 -25.38 3.17 -12.94
CA ALA A 110 -24.31 4.09 -12.58
C ALA A 110 -23.69 3.74 -11.22
N GLY A 111 -24.51 3.33 -10.24
CA GLY A 111 -24.05 2.84 -8.94
C GLY A 111 -23.26 1.55 -9.07
N LEU A 112 -23.80 0.56 -9.78
CA LEU A 112 -23.09 -0.70 -10.06
C LEU A 112 -21.74 -0.46 -10.73
N ALA A 113 -21.70 0.36 -11.78
CA ALA A 113 -20.47 0.72 -12.48
C ALA A 113 -19.44 1.35 -11.52
N ARG A 114 -19.89 2.29 -10.67
CA ARG A 114 -19.02 2.96 -9.70
C ARG A 114 -18.47 1.99 -8.65
N TYR A 115 -19.31 1.17 -8.04
CA TYR A 115 -18.88 0.19 -7.04
C TYR A 115 -17.95 -0.87 -7.64
N LEU A 116 -18.23 -1.36 -8.86
CA LEU A 116 -17.34 -2.27 -9.58
C LEU A 116 -15.99 -1.62 -9.91
N GLN A 117 -15.99 -0.38 -10.39
CA GLN A 117 -14.77 0.38 -10.68
C GLN A 117 -13.88 0.47 -9.43
N VAL A 118 -14.45 0.94 -8.32
CA VAL A 118 -13.69 1.30 -7.10
C VAL A 118 -13.27 0.07 -6.30
N PHE A 119 -14.15 -0.92 -6.14
CA PHE A 119 -13.91 -2.05 -5.23
C PHE A 119 -13.42 -3.33 -5.91
N VAL A 120 -13.54 -3.44 -7.24
CA VAL A 120 -13.24 -4.68 -7.97
C VAL A 120 -12.24 -4.48 -9.09
N LEU A 121 -12.60 -3.69 -10.12
CA LEU A 121 -11.88 -3.62 -11.39
C LEU A 121 -10.54 -2.90 -11.25
N VAL A 122 -10.52 -1.69 -10.69
CA VAL A 122 -9.26 -0.94 -10.49
C VAL A 122 -8.37 -1.63 -9.45
N PRO A 123 -8.87 -2.12 -8.29
CA PRO A 123 -8.05 -2.90 -7.36
C PRO A 123 -7.43 -4.15 -8.00
N ALA A 124 -8.20 -4.91 -8.80
CA ALA A 124 -7.68 -6.06 -9.54
C ALA A 124 -6.62 -5.64 -10.57
N ALA A 125 -6.86 -4.55 -11.31
CA ALA A 125 -5.91 -4.02 -12.28
C ALA A 125 -4.59 -3.62 -11.61
N VAL A 126 -4.63 -2.87 -10.52
CA VAL A 126 -3.44 -2.47 -9.75
C VAL A 126 -2.68 -3.70 -9.23
N LEU A 127 -3.37 -4.70 -8.69
CA LEU A 127 -2.76 -5.97 -8.28
C LEU A 127 -2.03 -6.67 -9.44
N LEU A 128 -2.56 -6.63 -10.66
CA LEU A 128 -1.94 -7.26 -11.84
C LEU A 128 -0.80 -6.43 -12.44
N LEU A 129 -0.89 -5.11 -12.34
CA LEU A 129 0.07 -4.18 -12.90
C LEU A 129 1.35 -4.11 -12.06
N ILE A 130 1.23 -4.07 -10.73
CA ILE A 130 2.38 -4.11 -9.82
C ILE A 130 3.03 -5.51 -9.86
N ARG A 131 4.29 -5.58 -10.27
CA ARG A 131 5.07 -6.83 -10.45
C ARG A 131 5.97 -7.14 -9.27
N ASP A 132 6.55 -6.11 -8.67
CA ASP A 132 7.55 -6.25 -7.63
C ASP A 132 7.51 -5.10 -6.62
N ARG A 133 8.34 -5.22 -5.58
CA ARG A 133 8.43 -4.25 -4.48
C ARG A 133 8.96 -2.89 -4.91
N ALA A 134 9.80 -2.83 -5.94
CA ALA A 134 10.31 -1.56 -6.42
C ALA A 134 9.20 -0.76 -7.13
N GLN A 135 8.33 -1.45 -7.87
CA GLN A 135 7.12 -0.84 -8.44
C GLN A 135 6.13 -0.38 -7.37
N LEU A 136 5.94 -1.14 -6.28
CA LEU A 136 5.13 -0.67 -5.16
C LEU A 136 5.73 0.58 -4.51
N ARG A 137 7.05 0.60 -4.27
CA ARG A 137 7.73 1.81 -3.75
C ARG A 137 7.57 3.01 -4.68
N LEU A 138 7.60 2.81 -5.99
CA LEU A 138 7.33 3.90 -6.95
C LEU A 138 5.91 4.46 -6.77
N VAL A 139 4.91 3.59 -6.62
CA VAL A 139 3.53 4.03 -6.32
C VAL A 139 3.47 4.77 -4.98
N ALA A 140 4.11 4.25 -3.93
CA ALA A 140 4.15 4.90 -2.63
C ALA A 140 4.81 6.29 -2.69
N TRP A 141 5.91 6.45 -3.44
CA TRP A 141 6.52 7.75 -3.68
C TRP A 141 5.65 8.67 -4.54
N ALA A 142 4.85 8.14 -5.46
CA ALA A 142 3.86 8.92 -6.21
C ALA A 142 2.77 9.50 -5.28
N PHE A 143 2.28 8.70 -4.31
CA PHE A 143 1.39 9.20 -3.26
C PHE A 143 2.04 10.30 -2.42
N VAL A 144 3.32 10.13 -2.02
CA VAL A 144 4.05 11.16 -1.27
C VAL A 144 4.22 12.45 -2.09
N ALA A 145 4.58 12.33 -3.37
CA ALA A 145 4.74 13.49 -4.25
C ALA A 145 3.42 14.25 -4.45
N LEU A 146 2.33 13.52 -4.73
CA LEU A 146 1.00 14.10 -4.84
C LEU A 146 0.57 14.78 -3.52
N ALA A 147 0.80 14.14 -2.39
CA ALA A 147 0.51 14.70 -1.07
C ALA A 147 1.28 16.00 -0.77
N LEU A 148 2.55 16.07 -1.13
CA LEU A 148 3.35 17.29 -0.97
C LEU A 148 2.87 18.41 -1.90
N TRP A 149 2.46 18.05 -3.12
CA TRP A 149 1.88 19.00 -4.07
C TRP A 149 0.56 19.58 -3.56
N GLU A 150 -0.42 18.71 -3.29
CA GLU A 150 -1.74 19.08 -2.78
C GLU A 150 -1.65 19.81 -1.43
N GLY A 151 -0.80 19.30 -0.53
CA GLY A 151 -0.57 19.91 0.77
C GLY A 151 0.12 21.27 0.66
N GLY A 152 1.08 21.43 -0.25
CA GLY A 152 1.74 22.71 -0.49
C GLY A 152 0.74 23.77 -0.95
N LEU A 153 -0.11 23.44 -1.92
CA LEU A 153 -1.20 24.32 -2.36
C LEU A 153 -2.17 24.64 -1.23
N GLY A 154 -2.55 23.63 -0.43
CA GLY A 154 -3.42 23.80 0.73
C GLY A 154 -2.84 24.73 1.81
N VAL A 155 -1.53 24.64 2.08
CA VAL A 155 -0.85 25.53 3.04
C VAL A 155 -0.83 26.96 2.52
N VAL A 156 -0.62 27.16 1.21
CA VAL A 156 -0.73 28.48 0.59
C VAL A 156 -2.15 29.01 0.75
N GLN A 157 -3.18 28.22 0.41
CA GLN A 157 -4.59 28.58 0.58
C GLN A 157 -4.90 29.04 2.02
N TYR A 158 -4.47 28.27 3.02
CA TYR A 158 -4.63 28.63 4.43
C TYR A 158 -3.92 29.94 4.78
N ALA A 159 -2.65 30.09 4.36
CA ALA A 159 -1.83 31.25 4.70
C ALA A 159 -2.30 32.55 4.04
N THR A 160 -2.88 32.47 2.84
CA THR A 160 -3.36 33.64 2.08
C THR A 160 -4.84 33.93 2.30
N GLY A 161 -5.56 33.13 3.08
CA GLY A 161 -7.02 33.29 3.25
C GLY A 161 -7.80 33.06 1.96
N THR A 162 -7.34 32.11 1.13
CA THR A 162 -7.97 31.72 -0.14
C THR A 162 -8.42 30.26 -0.13
N GLY A 163 -8.57 29.67 1.05
CA GLY A 163 -9.11 28.33 1.25
C GLY A 163 -10.64 28.30 1.09
N ALA A 164 -11.21 27.11 1.27
CA ALA A 164 -12.65 26.98 1.40
C ALA A 164 -13.14 27.60 2.71
N SER A 165 -14.38 28.08 2.71
CA SER A 165 -15.01 28.62 3.91
C SER A 165 -15.15 27.53 4.98
N TYR A 166 -14.75 27.87 6.19
CA TYR A 166 -14.91 27.05 7.38
C TYR A 166 -15.18 27.97 8.57
N MET A 167 -16.35 27.81 9.19
CA MET A 167 -16.82 28.69 10.26
C MET A 167 -16.83 30.18 9.86
N GLY A 168 -17.20 30.48 8.61
CA GLY A 168 -17.29 31.85 8.09
C GLY A 168 -15.96 32.49 7.72
N SER A 169 -14.87 31.71 7.57
CA SER A 169 -13.56 32.19 7.13
C SER A 169 -12.95 31.30 6.06
N ASP A 170 -12.35 31.89 5.03
CA ASP A 170 -11.73 31.20 3.88
C ASP A 170 -10.35 30.61 4.20
N VAL A 171 -10.30 29.75 5.21
CA VAL A 171 -9.05 29.21 5.77
C VAL A 171 -8.86 27.72 5.49
N ARG A 172 -9.90 26.98 5.10
CA ARG A 172 -9.78 25.52 4.99
C ARG A 172 -9.00 25.12 3.74
N ALA A 173 -7.88 24.44 3.94
CA ALA A 173 -7.07 23.91 2.86
C ALA A 173 -7.80 22.79 2.10
N VAL A 174 -7.94 22.95 0.78
CA VAL A 174 -8.66 22.02 -0.12
C VAL A 174 -7.88 21.63 -1.37
N GLY A 175 -6.67 22.15 -1.54
CA GLY A 175 -5.78 21.80 -2.66
C GLY A 175 -6.43 22.09 -4.01
N THR A 176 -6.21 21.23 -4.99
CA THR A 176 -6.82 21.33 -6.33
C THR A 176 -8.26 20.80 -6.39
N PHE A 177 -8.72 20.13 -5.34
CA PHE A 177 -10.06 19.53 -5.24
C PHE A 177 -11.16 20.56 -5.04
N GLY A 178 -10.83 21.69 -4.39
CA GLY A 178 -11.76 22.78 -4.16
C GLY A 178 -12.80 22.49 -3.06
N PRO A 179 -13.73 23.43 -2.83
CA PRO A 179 -14.73 23.32 -1.76
C PRO A 179 -15.81 22.28 -2.06
N GLY A 180 -15.87 21.76 -3.30
CA GLY A 180 -16.75 20.67 -3.71
C GLY A 180 -16.35 19.29 -3.19
N ASP A 181 -15.05 19.07 -2.98
CA ASP A 181 -14.47 17.83 -2.44
C ASP A 181 -13.49 18.20 -1.32
N VAL A 182 -14.05 18.72 -0.22
CA VAL A 182 -13.28 19.20 0.94
C VAL A 182 -12.44 18.12 1.63
N MET A 183 -12.69 16.83 1.34
CA MET A 183 -11.93 15.71 1.89
C MET A 183 -10.82 15.23 0.94
N GLY A 184 -10.87 15.59 -0.34
CA GLY A 184 -9.94 15.09 -1.36
C GLY A 184 -8.47 15.38 -1.03
N MET A 185 -8.15 16.64 -0.67
CA MET A 185 -6.79 17.03 -0.29
C MET A 185 -6.35 16.35 1.01
N ALA A 186 -7.20 16.35 2.04
CA ALA A 186 -6.87 15.75 3.34
C ALA A 186 -6.58 14.24 3.22
N THR A 187 -7.40 13.51 2.45
CA THR A 187 -7.22 12.09 2.14
C THR A 187 -5.91 11.85 1.41
N THR A 188 -5.62 12.67 0.40
CA THR A 188 -4.39 12.59 -0.39
C THR A 188 -3.14 12.81 0.46
N VAL A 189 -3.15 13.86 1.28
CA VAL A 189 -2.08 14.19 2.23
C VAL A 189 -1.87 13.05 3.22
N ALA A 190 -2.94 12.51 3.77
CA ALA A 190 -2.89 11.39 4.70
C ALA A 190 -2.30 10.12 4.07
N TYR A 191 -2.70 9.77 2.84
CA TYR A 191 -2.10 8.66 2.10
C TYR A 191 -0.61 8.84 1.85
N GLY A 192 -0.17 10.03 1.47
CA GLY A 192 1.25 10.34 1.36
C GLY A 192 1.98 10.17 2.70
N MET A 193 1.40 10.68 3.79
CA MET A 193 1.98 10.56 5.13
C MET A 193 2.11 9.10 5.57
N VAL A 194 1.06 8.29 5.39
CA VAL A 194 1.06 6.84 5.69
C VAL A 194 2.09 6.08 4.85
N CYS A 195 2.25 6.45 3.56
CA CYS A 195 3.30 5.91 2.70
C CYS A 195 4.70 6.26 3.23
N ALA A 196 4.93 7.54 3.56
CA ALA A 196 6.20 8.05 4.05
C ALA A 196 6.60 7.38 5.38
N VAL A 197 5.68 7.27 6.34
CA VAL A 197 5.90 6.58 7.61
C VAL A 197 6.19 5.10 7.40
N GLY A 198 5.41 4.40 6.56
CA GLY A 198 5.63 2.99 6.24
C GLY A 198 7.02 2.72 5.65
N MET A 199 7.48 3.56 4.72
CA MET A 199 8.83 3.49 4.15
C MET A 199 9.91 3.79 5.19
N ALA A 200 9.75 4.87 5.98
CA ALA A 200 10.71 5.26 7.01
C ALA A 200 10.91 4.17 8.10
N LEU A 201 9.83 3.47 8.45
CA LEU A 201 9.84 2.39 9.43
C LEU A 201 10.48 1.11 8.88
N GLY A 202 10.19 0.73 7.64
CA GLY A 202 10.65 -0.52 7.02
C GLY A 202 12.11 -0.52 6.55
N VAL A 203 12.67 0.64 6.17
CA VAL A 203 14.07 0.78 5.72
C VAL A 203 15.07 0.63 6.89
N GLY A 204 14.66 0.98 8.12
CA GLY A 204 15.53 1.01 9.31
C GLY A 204 15.79 -0.34 10.01
N GLU A 205 14.92 -1.33 9.91
CA GLU A 205 15.05 -2.58 10.67
C GLU A 205 16.08 -3.55 10.09
N GLY A 206 16.17 -3.64 8.76
CA GLY A 206 17.10 -4.56 8.09
C GLY A 206 18.58 -4.22 8.33
N ALA A 207 18.91 -2.95 8.55
CA ALA A 207 20.27 -2.49 8.85
C ALA A 207 20.65 -2.68 10.32
N ARG A 208 19.74 -2.37 11.26
CA ARG A 208 19.99 -2.47 12.72
C ARG A 208 20.13 -3.93 13.20
N VAL A 209 19.32 -4.86 12.67
CA VAL A 209 19.40 -6.29 13.03
C VAL A 209 20.70 -6.92 12.55
N ARG A 210 21.16 -6.57 11.33
CA ARG A 210 22.45 -7.06 10.79
C ARG A 210 23.65 -6.55 11.58
N ALA A 211 23.63 -5.30 12.05
CA ALA A 211 24.70 -4.75 12.89
C ALA A 211 24.79 -5.47 14.25
N ARG A 212 23.65 -5.77 14.90
CA ARG A 212 23.62 -6.52 16.15
C ARG A 212 24.03 -7.99 15.99
N GLY A 213 23.65 -8.63 14.88
CA GLY A 213 24.09 -10.00 14.56
C GLY A 213 25.60 -10.12 14.34
N ALA A 214 26.22 -9.13 13.68
CA ALA A 214 27.67 -9.07 13.50
C ALA A 214 28.42 -8.84 14.82
N ALA A 215 27.89 -7.97 15.70
CA ALA A 215 28.47 -7.73 17.02
C ALA A 215 28.35 -8.95 17.96
N GLY A 216 27.28 -9.76 17.82
CA GLY A 216 27.11 -11.00 18.57
C GLY A 216 27.96 -12.17 18.08
N ALA A 217 28.26 -12.24 16.78
CA ALA A 217 29.09 -13.29 16.19
C ALA A 217 30.60 -13.12 16.49
N GLY A 218 31.04 -11.91 16.87
CA GLY A 218 32.42 -11.64 17.30
C GLY A 218 32.75 -12.05 18.74
N ARG A 219 31.77 -12.55 19.50
CA ARG A 219 31.96 -13.04 20.87
C ARG A 219 31.83 -14.57 20.89
N SER A 220 32.87 -15.27 20.44
CA SER A 220 33.01 -16.68 20.80
C SER A 220 33.43 -16.78 22.28
N PRO A 221 32.85 -17.70 23.08
CA PRO A 221 33.26 -17.88 24.48
C PRO A 221 34.67 -18.50 24.66
N TRP A 222 35.40 -18.73 23.57
CA TRP A 222 36.64 -19.53 23.54
C TRP A 222 37.83 -18.76 22.96
N GLY A 223 37.92 -17.47 23.21
CA GLY A 223 39.11 -16.65 22.94
C GLY A 223 39.79 -16.27 24.24
N ARG A 224 40.40 -17.24 24.94
CA ARG A 224 41.30 -16.95 26.07
C ARG A 224 42.43 -16.05 25.56
N GLN A 225 42.67 -14.97 26.29
CA GLN A 225 43.89 -14.16 26.21
C GLN A 225 45.11 -15.09 26.20
N VAL A 226 45.75 -15.24 25.04
CA VAL A 226 47.14 -15.69 25.02
C VAL A 226 47.98 -14.44 25.21
N SER A 227 48.52 -14.36 26.42
CA SER A 227 49.45 -13.37 26.91
C SER A 227 50.59 -13.12 25.92
N ARG A 228 50.70 -11.88 25.43
CA ARG A 228 51.94 -11.35 24.86
C ARG A 228 52.92 -11.11 26.01
N LYS A 229 53.55 -12.18 26.49
CA LYS A 229 54.75 -12.12 27.34
C LYS A 229 55.32 -13.52 27.46
N HIS A 230 56.10 -13.94 26.46
CA HIS A 230 57.29 -14.78 26.59
C HIS A 230 57.83 -15.17 25.22
N LEU A 231 58.90 -14.50 24.83
CA LEU A 231 59.95 -14.81 23.85
C LEU A 231 60.66 -13.46 23.66
N ALA A 232 61.44 -12.99 24.65
CA ALA A 232 62.87 -13.30 24.84
C ALA A 232 63.64 -13.04 23.54
N ASP A 233 64.31 -11.90 23.44
CA ASP A 233 65.75 -11.78 23.72
C ASP A 233 66.58 -12.82 22.96
N SER A 234 67.24 -12.38 21.88
CA SER A 234 68.61 -12.79 21.51
C SER A 234 69.10 -12.05 20.24
N ALA A 235 70.11 -11.21 20.45
CA ALA A 235 71.35 -11.08 19.69
C ALA A 235 71.39 -10.78 18.17
N HIS A 236 72.01 -9.63 17.88
CA HIS A 236 73.21 -9.42 17.05
C HIS A 236 73.33 -9.91 15.58
N ARG A 237 73.53 -8.89 14.72
CA ARG A 237 74.58 -8.69 13.68
C ARG A 237 74.59 -9.48 12.35
N THR A 238 75.05 -8.70 11.35
CA THR A 238 75.76 -8.97 10.08
C THR A 238 74.99 -9.49 8.85
N ASP A 239 74.79 -8.55 7.92
CA ASP A 239 75.40 -8.44 6.57
C ASP A 239 75.30 -9.57 5.51
N SER A 240 75.35 -9.11 4.25
CA SER A 240 75.47 -9.81 2.97
C SER A 240 74.18 -10.32 2.30
N GLY A 241 74.01 -9.89 1.04
CA GLY A 241 72.78 -10.03 0.27
C GLY A 241 72.65 -11.31 -0.54
N HIS A 242 71.52 -11.45 -1.23
CA HIS A 242 71.38 -12.13 -2.51
C HIS A 242 70.03 -11.76 -3.14
N GLN A 243 70.06 -11.43 -4.43
CA GLN A 243 68.88 -11.30 -5.28
C GLN A 243 68.22 -12.68 -5.44
N ALA A 244 66.89 -12.74 -5.35
CA ALA A 244 66.07 -13.71 -6.07
C ALA A 244 64.62 -13.21 -6.11
N GLY A 245 64.06 -13.15 -7.33
CA GLY A 245 62.74 -12.63 -7.59
C GLY A 245 61.63 -13.41 -6.88
N SER A 246 60.56 -12.70 -6.53
CA SER A 246 59.29 -13.33 -6.19
C SER A 246 58.13 -12.51 -6.74
N ALA A 247 57.25 -13.24 -7.41
CA ALA A 247 56.11 -12.76 -8.15
C ALA A 247 55.12 -11.99 -7.29
N HIS A 248 54.53 -10.94 -7.87
CA HIS A 248 53.30 -10.32 -7.39
C HIS A 248 52.18 -11.35 -7.19
N PRO A 249 51.51 -11.42 -6.03
CA PRO A 249 50.16 -11.97 -5.95
C PRO A 249 49.17 -10.82 -6.21
N ALA A 250 48.98 -10.47 -7.49
CA ALA A 250 47.85 -9.64 -7.90
C ALA A 250 46.61 -10.55 -8.03
N GLY A 251 45.74 -10.61 -7.01
CA GLY A 251 44.50 -11.39 -7.16
C GLY A 251 43.45 -11.36 -6.05
N SER A 252 43.78 -11.08 -4.79
CA SER A 252 42.81 -11.23 -3.69
C SER A 252 42.30 -9.90 -3.09
N GLY A 253 43.02 -8.79 -3.29
CA GLY A 253 42.67 -7.48 -2.71
C GLY A 253 41.53 -6.73 -3.43
N ARG A 254 41.34 -6.96 -4.73
CA ARG A 254 40.34 -6.23 -5.55
C ARG A 254 38.91 -6.70 -5.33
N GLN A 255 38.66 -7.98 -5.05
CA GLN A 255 37.29 -8.47 -4.78
C GLN A 255 36.79 -8.06 -3.39
N ALA A 256 37.68 -8.02 -2.40
CA ALA A 256 37.35 -7.58 -1.04
C ALA A 256 37.09 -6.07 -0.94
N SER A 257 37.78 -5.24 -1.74
CA SER A 257 37.51 -3.80 -1.83
C SER A 257 36.19 -3.52 -2.57
N TRP A 258 35.92 -4.22 -3.66
CA TRP A 258 34.67 -4.08 -4.42
C TRP A 258 33.43 -4.47 -3.59
N GLY A 259 33.51 -5.57 -2.84
CA GLY A 259 32.44 -6.00 -1.93
C GLY A 259 32.17 -5.02 -0.79
N ARG A 260 33.21 -4.37 -0.25
CA ARG A 260 33.08 -3.32 0.78
C ARG A 260 32.49 -2.04 0.21
N GLN A 261 32.89 -1.64 -0.99
CA GLN A 261 32.43 -0.42 -1.66
C GLN A 261 30.96 -0.52 -2.08
N VAL A 262 30.53 -1.63 -2.68
CA VAL A 262 29.11 -1.85 -3.03
C VAL A 262 28.22 -1.93 -1.78
N HIS A 263 28.77 -2.42 -0.66
CA HIS A 263 28.05 -2.48 0.62
C HIS A 263 27.94 -1.12 1.32
N SER A 264 28.95 -0.24 1.22
CA SER A 264 28.91 1.12 1.76
C SER A 264 27.97 2.03 0.95
N GLU A 265 28.01 1.95 -0.38
CA GLU A 265 27.11 2.69 -1.29
C GLU A 265 25.63 2.30 -1.08
N ARG A 266 25.35 1.01 -0.87
CA ARG A 266 23.98 0.56 -0.55
C ARG A 266 23.53 1.00 0.84
N LYS A 267 24.39 0.99 1.85
CA LYS A 267 24.03 1.51 3.19
C LYS A 267 23.71 3.00 3.17
N SER A 268 24.45 3.81 2.41
CA SER A 268 24.22 5.25 2.33
C SER A 268 22.90 5.60 1.63
N SER A 269 22.56 4.90 0.55
CA SER A 269 21.29 5.11 -0.17
C SER A 269 20.03 4.84 0.68
N TRP A 270 20.07 3.81 1.53
CA TRP A 270 18.95 3.48 2.43
C TRP A 270 18.82 4.48 3.58
N GLY A 271 19.96 5.01 4.07
CA GLY A 271 19.95 6.11 5.02
C GLY A 271 19.25 7.34 4.46
N ARG A 272 19.59 7.73 3.21
CA ARG A 272 18.97 8.87 2.52
C ARG A 272 17.48 8.67 2.26
N GLU A 273 17.07 7.51 1.76
CA GLU A 273 15.65 7.22 1.49
C GLU A 273 14.81 7.30 2.77
N ARG A 274 15.33 6.74 3.87
CA ARG A 274 14.67 6.83 5.18
C ARG A 274 14.55 8.26 5.68
N VAL A 275 15.61 9.06 5.56
CA VAL A 275 15.59 10.47 5.97
C VAL A 275 14.61 11.25 5.11
N ALA A 276 14.63 11.07 3.79
CA ALA A 276 13.68 11.70 2.88
C ALA A 276 12.22 11.36 3.26
N ALA A 277 11.93 10.09 3.53
CA ALA A 277 10.60 9.67 3.97
C ALA A 277 10.19 10.29 5.32
N LEU A 278 11.11 10.40 6.29
CA LEU A 278 10.83 11.09 7.56
C LEU A 278 10.56 12.57 7.36
N VAL A 279 11.37 13.25 6.54
CA VAL A 279 11.19 14.67 6.23
C VAL A 279 9.84 14.90 5.56
N CYS A 280 9.46 14.07 4.58
CA CYS A 280 8.14 14.16 3.95
C CYS A 280 7.02 13.95 4.97
N ALA A 281 7.13 12.94 5.85
CA ALA A 281 6.12 12.70 6.87
C ALA A 281 5.95 13.89 7.84
N VAL A 282 7.04 14.57 8.21
CA VAL A 282 7.00 15.79 9.04
C VAL A 282 6.37 16.96 8.29
N LEU A 283 6.79 17.20 7.03
CA LEU A 283 6.24 18.28 6.22
C LEU A 283 4.73 18.14 6.01
N LEU A 284 4.22 16.91 5.88
CA LEU A 284 2.80 16.64 5.67
C LEU A 284 1.91 16.84 6.92
N VAL A 285 2.50 17.05 8.11
CA VAL A 285 1.72 17.35 9.33
C VAL A 285 0.98 18.68 9.20
N VAL A 286 1.63 19.70 8.64
CA VAL A 286 1.06 21.05 8.48
C VAL A 286 -0.17 21.06 7.56
N PRO A 287 -0.11 20.62 6.28
CA PRO A 287 -1.28 20.58 5.41
C PRO A 287 -2.40 19.70 5.95
N LEU A 288 -2.07 18.61 6.64
CA LEU A 288 -3.08 17.78 7.28
C LEU A 288 -3.81 18.57 8.37
N ALA A 289 -3.08 19.31 9.23
CA ALA A 289 -3.67 20.13 10.28
C ALA A 289 -4.52 21.30 9.74
N VAL A 290 -4.10 21.98 8.67
CA VAL A 290 -4.88 23.10 8.11
C VAL A 290 -6.05 22.67 7.22
N SER A 291 -6.21 21.36 6.97
CA SER A 291 -7.40 20.82 6.28
C SER A 291 -8.67 20.78 7.15
N PHE A 292 -8.51 20.92 8.47
CA PHE A 292 -9.58 20.78 9.47
C PHE A 292 -10.40 19.47 9.38
N SER A 293 -9.86 18.43 8.75
CA SER A 293 -10.53 17.12 8.61
C SER A 293 -10.23 16.22 9.81
N ARG A 294 -11.05 16.31 10.86
CA ARG A 294 -10.94 15.46 12.07
C ARG A 294 -10.90 13.96 11.74
N GLY A 295 -11.71 13.51 10.79
CA GLY A 295 -11.74 12.12 10.34
C GLY A 295 -10.39 11.68 9.76
N ALA A 296 -9.79 12.49 8.88
CA ALA A 296 -8.47 12.22 8.32
C ALA A 296 -7.37 12.21 9.38
N TRP A 297 -7.44 13.08 10.40
CA TRP A 297 -6.47 13.10 11.50
C TRP A 297 -6.52 11.80 12.31
N ILE A 298 -7.72 11.41 12.74
CA ILE A 298 -7.93 10.18 13.52
C ILE A 298 -7.47 8.96 12.72
N ALA A 299 -7.90 8.84 11.46
CA ALA A 299 -7.49 7.74 10.58
C ALA A 299 -5.96 7.70 10.39
N THR A 300 -5.30 8.85 10.26
CA THR A 300 -3.84 8.95 10.11
C THR A 300 -3.10 8.51 11.37
N VAL A 301 -3.57 8.93 12.55
CA VAL A 301 -3.00 8.50 13.84
C VAL A 301 -3.15 6.98 14.01
N VAL A 302 -4.34 6.44 13.74
CA VAL A 302 -4.64 5.01 13.83
C VAL A 302 -3.74 4.21 12.88
N ALA A 303 -3.61 4.65 11.62
CA ALA A 303 -2.78 3.99 10.63
C ALA A 303 -1.28 4.02 11.01
N CYS A 304 -0.76 5.17 11.45
CA CYS A 304 0.63 5.30 11.89
C CYS A 304 0.91 4.47 13.15
N ALA A 305 -0.01 4.45 14.11
CA ALA A 305 0.06 3.63 15.32
C ALA A 305 0.07 2.12 14.96
N ALA A 306 -0.79 1.70 14.03
CA ALA A 306 -0.80 0.32 13.55
C ALA A 306 0.50 -0.05 12.83
N GLN A 307 1.06 0.83 12.00
CA GLN A 307 2.37 0.61 11.37
C GLN A 307 3.49 0.45 12.42
N LEU A 308 3.52 1.30 13.45
CA LEU A 308 4.45 1.16 14.57
C LEU A 308 4.27 -0.17 15.31
N LEU A 309 3.03 -0.57 15.61
CA LEU A 309 2.73 -1.83 16.27
C LEU A 309 3.17 -3.04 15.42
N LEU A 310 2.98 -2.96 14.09
CA LEU A 310 3.44 -3.98 13.16
C LEU A 310 4.96 -4.10 13.13
N THR A 311 5.73 -3.03 13.43
CA THR A 311 7.18 -3.14 13.65
C THR A 311 7.56 -3.75 15.01
N GLY A 312 6.66 -3.71 15.99
CA GLY A 312 6.79 -4.44 17.26
C GLY A 312 6.32 -3.62 18.48
N LEU A 313 5.66 -4.29 19.43
CA LEU A 313 5.04 -3.66 20.59
C LEU A 313 6.01 -2.81 21.43
N ARG A 314 7.23 -3.30 21.68
CA ARG A 314 8.23 -2.53 22.43
C ARG A 314 8.55 -1.19 21.76
N ARG A 315 8.69 -1.19 20.43
CA ARG A 315 8.99 0.03 19.67
C ARG A 315 7.81 0.99 19.70
N PHE A 316 6.59 0.46 19.60
CA PHE A 316 5.36 1.23 19.77
C PHE A 316 5.32 1.91 21.14
N ILE A 317 5.49 1.16 22.24
CA ILE A 317 5.46 1.72 23.61
C ILE A 317 6.53 2.80 23.80
N VAL A 318 7.76 2.57 23.34
CA VAL A 318 8.84 3.55 23.47
C VAL A 318 8.54 4.83 22.70
N VAL A 319 8.04 4.73 21.47
CA VAL A 319 7.69 5.91 20.66
C VAL A 319 6.48 6.64 21.26
N ALA A 320 5.47 5.91 21.71
CA ALA A 320 4.29 6.48 22.35
C ALA A 320 4.65 7.21 23.65
N ALA A 321 5.47 6.60 24.51
CA ALA A 321 5.97 7.23 25.74
C ALA A 321 6.81 8.47 25.44
N ALA A 322 7.67 8.43 24.42
CA ALA A 322 8.45 9.59 24.01
C ALA A 322 7.55 10.73 23.50
N LEU A 323 6.55 10.43 22.67
CA LEU A 323 5.58 11.44 22.20
C LEU A 323 4.74 12.02 23.35
N ALA A 324 4.30 11.18 24.29
CA ALA A 324 3.57 11.63 25.47
C ALA A 324 4.44 12.52 26.37
N ALA A 325 5.71 12.15 26.59
CA ALA A 325 6.66 12.97 27.33
C ALA A 325 6.95 14.29 26.62
N SER A 326 7.15 14.28 25.30
CA SER A 326 7.33 15.51 24.51
C SER A 326 6.09 16.41 24.58
N LEU A 327 4.89 15.84 24.50
CA LEU A 327 3.65 16.60 24.67
C LEU A 327 3.52 17.18 26.08
N ALA A 328 3.83 16.40 27.12
CA ALA A 328 3.83 16.86 28.51
C ALA A 328 4.86 17.98 28.76
N VAL A 329 6.05 17.90 28.16
CA VAL A 329 7.06 18.98 28.20
C VAL A 329 6.58 20.21 27.43
N LEU A 330 5.92 20.03 26.29
CA LEU A 330 5.40 21.16 25.51
C LEU A 330 4.24 21.87 26.23
N VAL A 331 3.37 21.11 26.90
CA VAL A 331 2.23 21.64 27.68
C VAL A 331 2.70 22.20 29.02
N GLY A 332 3.62 21.52 29.71
CA GLY A 332 4.07 21.87 31.07
C GLY A 332 5.29 22.79 31.13
N GLY A 333 6.18 22.76 30.13
CA GLY A 333 7.42 23.53 30.09
C GLY A 333 7.28 24.95 29.56
N VAL A 334 6.14 25.28 28.93
CA VAL A 334 5.87 26.63 28.36
C VAL A 334 4.93 27.45 29.25
N GLY A 335 4.33 26.88 30.30
CA GLY A 335 3.50 27.62 31.27
C GLY A 335 2.17 28.18 30.71
N VAL A 336 1.81 27.87 29.46
CA VAL A 336 0.61 28.37 28.77
C VAL A 336 -0.64 27.48 29.04
N GLY A 337 -0.51 26.43 29.84
CA GLY A 337 -1.45 25.30 29.81
C GLY A 337 -2.61 25.31 30.82
N SER A 338 -2.51 25.86 32.03
CA SER A 338 -3.53 25.59 33.06
C SER A 338 -4.90 26.19 32.72
N SER A 339 -4.95 27.48 32.37
CA SER A 339 -6.20 28.18 32.05
C SER A 339 -6.79 27.81 30.69
N MET A 340 -5.93 27.58 29.68
CA MET A 340 -6.36 27.14 28.35
C MET A 340 -6.84 25.68 28.36
N LEU A 341 -6.27 24.82 29.20
CA LEU A 341 -6.71 23.44 29.39
C LEU A 341 -8.03 23.39 30.17
N GLU A 342 -8.23 24.25 31.17
CA GLU A 342 -9.52 24.43 31.85
C GLU A 342 -10.61 24.92 30.90
N GLN A 343 -10.33 25.93 30.07
CA GLN A 343 -11.24 26.41 29.02
C GLN A 343 -11.50 25.35 27.92
N ARG A 344 -10.53 24.49 27.62
CA ARG A 344 -10.69 23.36 26.69
C ARG A 344 -11.51 22.22 27.29
N LEU A 345 -11.34 21.92 28.58
CA LEU A 345 -12.11 20.89 29.27
C LEU A 345 -13.59 21.31 29.44
N THR A 346 -13.86 22.58 29.74
CA THR A 346 -15.23 23.13 29.83
C THR A 346 -15.91 23.28 28.46
N SER A 347 -15.15 23.56 27.40
CA SER A 347 -15.68 23.54 26.02
C SER A 347 -15.93 22.13 25.49
N ILE A 348 -15.14 21.13 25.89
CA ILE A 348 -15.39 19.72 25.54
C ILE A 348 -16.68 19.22 26.20
N SER A 349 -16.98 19.63 27.44
CA SER A 349 -18.30 19.35 28.05
C SER A 349 -19.44 20.09 27.34
N HIS A 350 -19.23 21.33 26.89
CA HIS A 350 -20.24 22.10 26.15
C HIS A 350 -20.63 21.49 24.79
N VAL A 351 -19.68 20.80 24.11
CA VAL A 351 -19.94 20.08 22.84
C VAL A 351 -20.84 18.85 23.06
N ALA A 352 -20.83 18.26 24.26
CA ALA A 352 -21.73 17.15 24.58
C ALA A 352 -23.18 17.60 24.81
N ASP A 353 -23.37 18.83 25.28
CA ASP A 353 -24.70 19.37 25.64
C ASP A 353 -25.40 20.10 24.48
N ALA A 354 -24.67 20.62 23.49
CA ALA A 354 -25.20 21.27 22.29
C ALA A 354 -24.36 20.96 21.04
N PRO A 355 -24.54 19.78 20.41
CA PRO A 355 -23.75 19.40 19.24
C PRO A 355 -24.03 20.31 18.03
N ASP A 356 -22.96 20.67 17.29
CA ASP A 356 -23.07 21.40 16.02
C ASP A 356 -24.04 20.69 15.05
N GLN A 357 -24.70 21.47 14.19
CA GLN A 357 -25.64 20.92 13.19
C GLN A 357 -25.02 19.81 12.33
N SER A 358 -23.73 19.92 11.97
CA SER A 358 -23.01 18.89 11.21
C SER A 358 -22.93 17.52 11.92
N VAL A 359 -22.98 17.50 13.25
CA VAL A 359 -22.99 16.28 14.07
C VAL A 359 -24.41 15.73 14.15
N VAL A 360 -25.40 16.59 14.37
CA VAL A 360 -26.84 16.24 14.37
C VAL A 360 -27.25 15.61 13.03
N ASP A 361 -26.85 16.23 11.92
CA ASP A 361 -27.12 15.73 10.57
C ASP A 361 -26.52 14.34 10.38
N ARG A 362 -25.28 14.08 10.83
CA ARG A 362 -24.64 12.75 10.75
C ARG A 362 -25.43 11.71 11.51
N TYR A 363 -25.78 11.95 12.77
CA TYR A 363 -26.53 10.98 13.55
C TYR A 363 -27.93 10.71 12.98
N THR A 364 -28.57 11.75 12.44
CA THR A 364 -29.87 11.63 11.79
C THR A 364 -29.78 10.82 10.48
N MET A 365 -28.72 11.00 9.70
CA MET A 365 -28.49 10.18 8.51
C MET A 365 -28.11 8.73 8.86
N TRP A 366 -27.38 8.52 9.96
CA TRP A 366 -27.01 7.18 10.44
C TRP A 366 -28.23 6.42 10.93
N SER A 367 -29.12 7.08 11.67
CA SER A 367 -30.39 6.47 12.09
C SER A 367 -31.28 6.16 10.89
N ALA A 368 -31.32 7.04 9.89
CA ALA A 368 -32.04 6.79 8.64
C ALA A 368 -31.52 5.55 7.89
N ALA A 369 -30.20 5.42 7.73
CA ALA A 369 -29.58 4.24 7.11
C ALA A 369 -29.92 2.94 7.87
N LEU A 370 -29.91 2.98 9.21
CA LEU A 370 -30.30 1.84 10.04
C LEU A 370 -31.81 1.54 9.94
N GLY A 371 -32.65 2.54 9.75
CA GLY A 371 -34.08 2.36 9.47
C GLY A 371 -34.30 1.63 8.15
N MET A 372 -33.67 2.10 7.07
CA MET A 372 -33.73 1.46 5.74
C MET A 372 -33.32 -0.03 5.81
N TRP A 373 -32.25 -0.32 6.56
CA TRP A 373 -31.80 -1.70 6.76
C TRP A 373 -32.80 -2.56 7.56
N ARG A 374 -33.44 -2.00 8.60
CA ARG A 374 -34.43 -2.76 9.39
C ARG A 374 -35.64 -3.17 8.56
N GLU A 375 -36.05 -2.34 7.60
CA GLU A 375 -37.14 -2.64 6.67
C GLU A 375 -36.72 -3.66 5.60
N HIS A 376 -35.49 -3.56 5.10
CA HIS A 376 -34.96 -4.43 4.07
C HIS A 376 -33.64 -5.12 4.47
N PRO A 377 -33.65 -6.08 5.42
CA PRO A 377 -32.41 -6.58 6.04
C PRO A 377 -31.43 -7.26 5.10
N LEU A 378 -31.91 -7.98 4.09
CA LEU A 378 -31.06 -8.77 3.20
C LEU A 378 -30.43 -7.94 2.07
N THR A 379 -31.23 -7.08 1.45
CA THR A 379 -30.88 -6.39 0.19
C THR A 379 -30.78 -4.89 0.31
N GLY A 380 -31.24 -4.29 1.42
CA GLY A 380 -31.37 -2.84 1.55
C GLY A 380 -32.42 -2.26 0.61
N VAL A 381 -32.47 -0.93 0.55
CA VAL A 381 -33.40 -0.17 -0.31
C VAL A 381 -32.94 -0.03 -1.77
N GLY A 382 -31.84 -0.69 -2.13
CA GLY A 382 -31.28 -0.67 -3.48
C GLY A 382 -30.17 0.35 -3.68
N MET A 383 -29.38 0.11 -4.73
CA MET A 383 -28.20 0.90 -5.08
C MET A 383 -28.57 2.36 -5.40
N LYS A 384 -27.86 3.32 -4.78
CA LYS A 384 -28.20 4.75 -4.84
C LYS A 384 -29.61 5.07 -4.30
N GLY A 385 -30.18 4.18 -3.50
CA GLY A 385 -31.48 4.37 -2.87
C GLY A 385 -31.45 5.38 -1.72
N PHE A 386 -30.31 5.60 -1.06
CA PHE A 386 -30.27 6.39 0.17
C PHE A 386 -30.94 7.77 0.02
N PRO A 387 -30.66 8.61 -1.00
CA PRO A 387 -31.33 9.90 -1.17
C PRO A 387 -32.85 9.80 -1.30
N ALA A 388 -33.36 8.78 -2.00
CA ALA A 388 -34.78 8.60 -2.24
C ALA A 388 -35.55 8.22 -0.96
N TYR A 389 -34.91 7.50 -0.06
CA TYR A 389 -35.52 7.05 1.20
C TYR A 389 -35.14 7.91 2.41
N ARG A 390 -34.12 8.79 2.29
CA ARG A 390 -33.58 9.59 3.40
C ARG A 390 -34.66 10.33 4.16
N ASP A 391 -35.50 11.12 3.47
CA ASP A 391 -36.44 12.03 4.13
C ASP A 391 -37.61 11.30 4.80
N SER A 392 -37.95 10.09 4.32
CA SER A 392 -38.93 9.22 4.99
C SER A 392 -38.42 8.56 6.27
N HIS A 393 -37.09 8.52 6.45
CA HIS A 393 -36.42 7.81 7.53
C HIS A 393 -35.64 8.72 8.50
N ALA A 394 -35.36 9.96 8.07
CA ALA A 394 -34.67 10.97 8.85
C ALA A 394 -35.65 11.70 9.78
N SER A 395 -35.16 12.16 10.93
CA SER A 395 -35.93 13.06 11.78
C SER A 395 -36.03 14.45 11.15
N LEU A 396 -37.01 15.24 11.61
CA LEU A 396 -37.18 16.64 11.21
C LEU A 396 -36.01 17.55 11.59
N ALA A 397 -35.04 17.07 12.39
CA ALA A 397 -33.85 17.82 12.77
C ALA A 397 -32.78 17.91 11.65
N LEU A 398 -32.94 17.14 10.56
CA LEU A 398 -32.00 17.10 9.45
C LEU A 398 -32.06 18.38 8.61
N SER A 399 -30.94 19.09 8.47
CA SER A 399 -30.82 20.28 7.61
C SER A 399 -30.88 19.95 6.10
N SER A 400 -30.69 18.67 5.75
CA SER A 400 -30.76 18.05 4.41
C SER A 400 -29.72 18.51 3.38
N GLY A 401 -28.89 19.48 3.73
CA GLY A 401 -27.80 20.00 2.91
C GLY A 401 -26.70 20.67 3.74
N SER A 402 -25.50 20.81 3.13
CA SER A 402 -24.35 21.52 3.67
C SER A 402 -23.93 22.64 2.72
N ASP A 403 -23.49 23.76 3.25
CA ASP A 403 -23.02 24.87 2.44
C ASP A 403 -21.53 24.71 2.08
N THR A 404 -21.18 25.12 0.86
CA THR A 404 -19.79 25.14 0.36
C THR A 404 -19.54 26.41 -0.42
N GLU A 405 -18.42 27.07 -0.14
CA GLU A 405 -18.00 28.32 -0.76
C GLU A 405 -16.48 28.52 -0.50
N GLY A 406 -15.91 29.59 -1.05
CA GLY A 406 -14.49 29.92 -0.88
C GLY A 406 -13.60 29.20 -1.91
N ALA A 407 -12.29 29.38 -1.82
CA ALA A 407 -11.30 28.87 -2.78
C ALA A 407 -11.64 29.18 -4.25
N GLY A 408 -12.17 30.39 -4.50
CA GLY A 408 -12.55 30.86 -5.82
C GLY A 408 -13.88 30.31 -6.36
N ALA A 409 -14.62 29.52 -5.57
CA ALA A 409 -15.96 29.07 -5.93
C ALA A 409 -17.04 29.92 -5.25
N ALA A 410 -18.13 30.16 -5.97
CA ALA A 410 -19.32 30.79 -5.42
C ALA A 410 -20.03 29.87 -4.41
N PHE A 411 -20.86 30.47 -3.56
CA PHE A 411 -21.71 29.75 -2.62
C PHE A 411 -22.58 28.71 -3.32
N ARG A 412 -22.57 27.48 -2.79
CA ARG A 412 -23.37 26.36 -3.25
C ARG A 412 -23.83 25.53 -2.06
N ARG A 413 -25.14 25.35 -1.92
CA ARG A 413 -25.73 24.37 -1.02
C ARG A 413 -25.66 22.97 -1.63
N GLN A 414 -24.92 22.08 -1.00
CA GLN A 414 -24.76 20.68 -1.41
C GLN A 414 -25.76 19.78 -0.68
N PRO A 415 -26.51 18.94 -1.40
CA PRO A 415 -27.42 18.00 -0.76
C PRO A 415 -26.66 16.90 -0.01
N LEU A 416 -27.17 16.51 1.15
CA LEU A 416 -26.64 15.36 1.91
C LEU A 416 -27.20 14.05 1.33
N LEU A 417 -26.50 13.49 0.34
CA LEU A 417 -26.94 12.33 -0.45
C LEU A 417 -26.52 10.98 0.12
N SER A 418 -25.83 10.96 1.26
CA SER A 418 -25.28 9.74 1.85
C SER A 418 -25.02 9.96 3.35
N PRO A 419 -24.95 8.87 4.15
CA PRO A 419 -24.81 8.98 5.59
C PRO A 419 -23.40 9.38 6.06
N HIS A 420 -22.44 9.65 5.16
CA HIS A 420 -21.05 9.94 5.50
C HIS A 420 -20.46 8.83 6.39
N ASN A 421 -20.81 7.60 6.04
CA ASN A 421 -20.35 6.37 6.68
C ASN A 421 -20.60 5.24 5.68
N MET A 422 -19.54 4.79 5.02
CA MET A 422 -19.59 3.76 3.99
C MET A 422 -20.22 2.45 4.49
N TYR A 423 -19.98 2.07 5.75
CA TYR A 423 -20.57 0.84 6.30
C TYR A 423 -22.08 0.94 6.40
N LEU A 424 -22.59 2.07 6.91
CA LEU A 424 -24.03 2.31 7.01
C LEU A 424 -24.66 2.56 5.64
N LEU A 425 -23.97 3.23 4.71
CA LEU A 425 -24.43 3.41 3.34
C LEU A 425 -24.64 2.05 2.66
N VAL A 426 -23.64 1.17 2.72
CA VAL A 426 -23.71 -0.18 2.14
C VAL A 426 -24.76 -1.02 2.86
N LEU A 427 -24.88 -0.91 4.18
CA LEU A 427 -25.89 -1.64 4.94
C LEU A 427 -27.32 -1.18 4.57
N GLY A 428 -27.55 0.13 4.43
CA GLY A 428 -28.85 0.68 4.06
C GLY A 428 -29.24 0.39 2.61
N GLU A 429 -28.31 0.53 1.66
CA GLU A 429 -28.59 0.36 0.23
C GLU A 429 -28.49 -1.10 -0.27
N GLN A 430 -27.66 -1.93 0.38
CA GLN A 430 -27.33 -3.27 -0.11
C GLN A 430 -27.60 -4.38 0.92
N GLY A 431 -28.01 -4.01 2.13
CA GLY A 431 -28.35 -4.95 3.20
C GLY A 431 -27.18 -5.82 3.65
N LEU A 432 -27.53 -6.96 4.28
CA LEU A 432 -26.56 -7.95 4.74
C LEU A 432 -25.73 -8.54 3.59
N LEU A 433 -26.30 -8.70 2.39
CA LEU A 433 -25.56 -9.23 1.24
C LEU A 433 -24.40 -8.32 0.83
N GLY A 434 -24.64 -7.01 0.75
CA GLY A 434 -23.60 -6.04 0.44
C GLY A 434 -22.53 -5.95 1.52
N ILE A 435 -22.93 -5.75 2.78
CA ILE A 435 -21.98 -5.51 3.88
C ILE A 435 -21.13 -6.75 4.19
N VAL A 436 -21.69 -7.97 4.11
CA VAL A 436 -20.91 -9.21 4.31
C VAL A 436 -19.94 -9.43 3.16
N GLY A 437 -20.38 -9.19 1.92
CA GLY A 437 -19.50 -9.32 0.74
C GLY A 437 -18.35 -8.31 0.76
N LEU A 438 -18.66 -7.03 0.98
CA LEU A 438 -17.69 -5.95 0.97
C LEU A 438 -16.82 -5.91 2.23
N GLY A 439 -17.43 -5.94 3.41
CA GLY A 439 -16.73 -5.98 4.68
C GLY A 439 -15.89 -7.26 4.83
N GLY A 440 -16.41 -8.41 4.38
CA GLY A 440 -15.66 -9.67 4.34
C GLY A 440 -14.45 -9.62 3.41
N SER A 441 -14.59 -8.99 2.23
CA SER A 441 -13.47 -8.74 1.32
C SER A 441 -12.36 -7.92 1.99
N TRP A 442 -12.71 -6.79 2.60
CA TRP A 442 -11.75 -5.91 3.27
C TRP A 442 -11.10 -6.56 4.49
N ALA A 443 -11.88 -7.27 5.31
CA ALA A 443 -11.36 -8.03 6.44
C ALA A 443 -10.35 -9.11 5.96
N ALA A 444 -10.67 -9.83 4.88
CA ALA A 444 -9.75 -10.81 4.30
C ALA A 444 -8.46 -10.17 3.79
N LEU A 445 -8.54 -9.01 3.12
CA LEU A 445 -7.38 -8.23 2.70
C LEU A 445 -6.52 -7.80 3.90
N LEU A 446 -7.14 -7.30 4.96
CA LEU A 446 -6.46 -6.85 6.17
C LEU A 446 -5.75 -8.02 6.88
N VAL A 447 -6.47 -9.12 7.13
CA VAL A 447 -5.93 -10.32 7.78
C VAL A 447 -4.77 -10.89 6.97
N CYS A 448 -4.93 -11.05 5.66
CA CYS A 448 -3.87 -11.57 4.80
C CYS A 448 -2.67 -10.62 4.73
N GLY A 449 -2.93 -9.31 4.62
CA GLY A 449 -1.90 -8.27 4.58
C GLY A 449 -1.07 -8.23 5.86
N VAL A 450 -1.72 -8.14 7.02
CA VAL A 450 -1.08 -8.14 8.34
C VAL A 450 -0.30 -9.43 8.55
N SER A 451 -0.90 -10.59 8.25
CA SER A 451 -0.23 -11.89 8.38
C SER A 451 1.08 -11.93 7.58
N ARG A 452 1.06 -11.44 6.33
CA ARG A 452 2.26 -11.36 5.49
C ARG A 452 3.28 -10.35 6.02
N THR A 453 2.84 -9.22 6.56
CA THR A 453 3.72 -8.21 7.18
C THR A 453 4.42 -8.76 8.43
N VAL A 454 3.70 -9.49 9.28
CA VAL A 454 4.27 -10.17 10.45
C VAL A 454 5.30 -11.22 10.04
N VAL A 455 5.02 -12.00 9.00
CA VAL A 455 5.99 -12.97 8.45
C VAL A 455 7.23 -12.25 7.89
N ALA A 456 7.05 -11.15 7.16
CA ALA A 456 8.14 -10.33 6.63
C ALA A 456 9.03 -9.77 7.74
N ARG A 457 8.43 -9.25 8.83
CA ARG A 457 9.15 -8.79 10.02
C ARG A 457 9.97 -9.91 10.66
N ARG A 458 9.35 -11.06 10.93
CA ARG A 458 10.03 -12.21 11.54
C ARG A 458 11.24 -12.66 10.70
N ARG A 459 11.13 -12.62 9.37
CA ARG A 459 12.26 -12.92 8.46
C ARG A 459 13.35 -11.86 8.52
N ALA A 460 13.00 -10.58 8.63
CA ALA A 460 13.96 -9.50 8.78
C ALA A 460 14.70 -9.55 10.14
N SER A 461 14.06 -10.05 11.19
CA SER A 461 14.65 -10.20 12.53
C SER A 461 15.54 -11.44 12.69
N ARG A 462 15.48 -12.43 11.77
CA ARG A 462 16.29 -13.65 11.87
C ARG A 462 17.75 -13.34 11.51
N PRO A 463 18.72 -13.58 12.41
CA PRO A 463 20.13 -13.49 12.04
C PRO A 463 20.42 -14.51 10.93
N SER A 464 21.18 -14.09 9.92
CA SER A 464 21.56 -14.93 8.78
C SER A 464 22.43 -16.09 9.26
N ARG A 465 21.80 -17.23 9.60
CA ARG A 465 22.50 -18.50 9.85
C ARG A 465 22.80 -19.20 8.51
N LEU A 466 23.64 -18.60 7.68
CA LEU A 466 24.23 -19.20 6.46
C LEU A 466 25.54 -18.43 6.21
N ALA A 467 26.74 -18.99 6.17
CA ALA A 467 27.18 -20.37 6.28
C ALA A 467 28.61 -20.36 6.84
N TRP A 468 28.81 -20.93 8.03
CA TRP A 468 30.10 -21.45 8.46
C TRP A 468 29.87 -22.94 8.70
N THR A 469 29.85 -23.72 7.63
CA THR A 469 30.22 -25.12 7.73
C THR A 469 31.74 -25.13 7.77
N PRO A 470 32.38 -25.49 8.90
CA PRO A 470 33.81 -25.71 8.88
C PRO A 470 34.06 -26.82 7.87
N LEU A 471 34.84 -26.55 6.83
CA LEU A 471 35.49 -27.62 6.07
C LEU A 471 36.31 -28.39 7.10
N ARG A 472 35.78 -29.53 7.54
CA ARG A 472 36.51 -30.47 8.38
C ARG A 472 37.70 -30.91 7.54
N GLY A 473 38.90 -30.47 7.94
CA GLY A 473 40.15 -30.84 7.31
C GLY A 473 40.25 -32.36 7.28
N ARG A 474 40.20 -32.91 6.07
CA ARG A 474 40.53 -34.31 5.82
C ARG A 474 42.03 -34.35 5.54
N THR A 475 42.83 -34.26 6.60
CA THR A 475 44.24 -34.66 6.58
C THR A 475 44.27 -36.18 6.68
N GLY A 476 44.73 -36.85 5.62
CA GLY A 476 44.87 -38.30 5.60
C GLY A 476 45.45 -38.73 4.27
N ALA A 477 46.72 -39.11 4.31
CA ALA A 477 47.62 -39.43 3.21
C ALA A 477 47.09 -40.48 2.20
N GLY A 478 47.49 -40.33 0.94
CA GLY A 478 47.38 -41.34 -0.12
C GLY A 478 47.87 -40.78 -1.46
N ARG A 479 49.03 -41.24 -1.93
CA ARG A 479 49.70 -40.86 -3.20
C ARG A 479 48.91 -41.31 -4.45
N PRO A 480 49.17 -40.72 -5.63
CA PRO A 480 48.27 -40.79 -6.79
C PRO A 480 48.53 -42.03 -7.66
N ALA A 481 47.47 -42.53 -8.31
CA ALA A 481 47.56 -43.42 -9.45
C ALA A 481 47.29 -42.64 -10.74
N VAL A 482 48.16 -42.86 -11.72
CA VAL A 482 48.21 -42.27 -13.06
C VAL A 482 47.12 -42.89 -13.96
N GLY A 483 46.51 -42.07 -14.81
CA GLY A 483 45.91 -42.52 -16.08
C GLY A 483 44.40 -42.31 -16.23
N ALA A 484 44.00 -41.28 -16.98
CA ALA A 484 42.92 -41.29 -18.00
C ALA A 484 42.45 -39.84 -18.33
N PRO A 485 42.04 -39.55 -19.58
CA PRO A 485 42.05 -38.20 -20.13
C PRO A 485 40.81 -37.37 -19.78
N ALA A 486 41.04 -36.06 -19.78
CA ALA A 486 40.04 -35.03 -19.57
C ALA A 486 38.95 -35.03 -20.65
N VAL A 487 37.70 -35.25 -20.23
CA VAL A 487 36.51 -34.82 -20.98
C VAL A 487 35.97 -33.58 -20.28
N GLY A 488 36.09 -32.44 -20.97
CA GLY A 488 35.66 -31.14 -20.50
C GLY A 488 34.16 -31.08 -20.29
N ALA A 489 33.73 -31.04 -19.03
CA ALA A 489 32.42 -30.53 -18.65
C ALA A 489 32.60 -29.04 -18.30
N PRO A 490 31.82 -28.10 -18.88
CA PRO A 490 31.91 -26.71 -18.49
C PRO A 490 31.47 -26.62 -17.02
N ALA A 491 32.35 -26.05 -16.20
CA ALA A 491 32.04 -25.62 -14.86
C ALA A 491 30.91 -24.58 -14.93
N GLY A 492 29.67 -25.08 -14.91
CA GLY A 492 28.50 -24.25 -14.71
C GLY A 492 28.61 -23.64 -13.33
N GLU A 493 29.09 -22.40 -13.28
CA GLU A 493 28.95 -21.49 -12.16
C GLU A 493 27.48 -21.50 -11.75
N ARG A 494 27.13 -22.36 -10.79
CA ARG A 494 25.95 -22.18 -9.97
C ARG A 494 26.27 -20.99 -9.08
N GLY A 495 26.22 -19.80 -9.69
CA GLY A 495 26.30 -18.53 -9.01
C GLY A 495 25.28 -18.58 -7.90
N ALA A 496 25.77 -18.74 -6.67
CA ALA A 496 25.00 -18.52 -5.48
C ALA A 496 24.45 -17.10 -5.61
N ARG A 497 23.18 -16.99 -6.03
CA ARG A 497 22.51 -15.71 -6.14
C ARG A 497 22.67 -15.04 -4.78
N PRO A 498 23.36 -13.89 -4.71
CA PRO A 498 23.64 -13.31 -3.42
C PRO A 498 22.29 -12.95 -2.80
N ALA A 499 22.10 -13.33 -1.54
CA ALA A 499 20.95 -13.03 -0.69
C ALA A 499 20.78 -11.50 -0.43
N SER A 500 21.25 -10.65 -1.33
CA SER A 500 21.59 -9.24 -1.15
C SER A 500 20.61 -8.25 -1.80
N ALA A 501 19.53 -8.72 -2.44
CA ALA A 501 18.46 -7.85 -2.96
C ALA A 501 17.28 -7.64 -1.99
N ALA A 502 17.36 -8.15 -0.76
CA ALA A 502 16.34 -7.98 0.27
C ALA A 502 16.38 -6.58 0.91
N GLY A 503 16.09 -5.55 0.11
CA GLY A 503 15.21 -4.45 0.49
C GLY A 503 14.08 -5.00 1.34
N SER A 504 14.03 -4.69 2.64
CA SER A 504 13.15 -5.40 3.59
C SER A 504 11.72 -5.40 3.02
N ALA A 505 11.08 -6.57 2.92
CA ALA A 505 9.69 -6.64 2.44
C ALA A 505 8.72 -5.90 3.36
N LEU A 506 9.21 -5.52 4.55
CA LEU A 506 8.43 -4.93 5.62
C LEU A 506 7.91 -3.55 5.25
N ASP A 507 8.68 -2.72 4.53
CA ASP A 507 8.20 -1.40 4.10
C ASP A 507 6.92 -1.49 3.26
N CYS A 508 6.91 -2.35 2.25
CA CYS A 508 5.76 -2.58 1.37
C CYS A 508 4.55 -3.07 2.17
N GLY A 509 4.78 -3.96 3.14
CA GLY A 509 3.72 -4.45 4.03
C GLY A 509 3.17 -3.39 4.97
N LEU A 510 4.03 -2.53 5.52
CA LEU A 510 3.62 -1.40 6.37
C LEU A 510 2.84 -0.36 5.56
N VAL A 511 3.28 -0.02 4.34
CA VAL A 511 2.57 0.88 3.44
C VAL A 511 1.18 0.30 3.11
N ALA A 512 1.13 -0.95 2.62
CA ALA A 512 -0.14 -1.57 2.20
C ALA A 512 -1.13 -1.75 3.37
N CYS A 513 -0.67 -2.22 4.53
CA CYS A 513 -1.53 -2.38 5.70
C CYS A 513 -1.94 -1.02 6.28
N GLY A 514 -1.03 -0.06 6.33
CA GLY A 514 -1.31 1.29 6.83
C GLY A 514 -2.37 1.99 6.00
N LEU A 515 -2.25 1.96 4.67
CA LEU A 515 -3.24 2.56 3.76
C LEU A 515 -4.61 1.89 3.87
N LEU A 516 -4.64 0.55 3.97
CA LEU A 516 -5.91 -0.16 4.17
C LEU A 516 -6.56 0.19 5.51
N ILE A 517 -5.79 0.19 6.60
CA ILE A 517 -6.30 0.56 7.94
C ILE A 517 -6.81 2.00 7.95
N TRP A 518 -6.08 2.91 7.30
CA TRP A 518 -6.51 4.29 7.12
C TRP A 518 -7.87 4.34 6.43
N GLN A 519 -8.00 3.68 5.27
CA GLN A 519 -9.24 3.72 4.49
C GLN A 519 -10.43 3.10 5.24
N LEU A 520 -10.20 2.02 6.00
CA LEU A 520 -11.25 1.39 6.79
C LEU A 520 -11.71 2.27 7.96
N MET A 521 -10.80 3.06 8.54
CA MET A 521 -11.16 4.03 9.57
C MET A 521 -11.89 5.24 8.98
N ASP A 522 -11.41 5.75 7.84
CA ASP A 522 -12.04 6.86 7.12
C ASP A 522 -13.48 6.51 6.70
N PHE A 523 -13.73 5.28 6.25
CA PHE A 523 -15.07 4.78 5.92
C PHE A 523 -16.07 4.74 7.07
N ALA A 524 -15.64 4.92 8.33
CA ALA A 524 -16.57 5.11 9.45
C ALA A 524 -17.14 6.54 9.51
N TYR A 525 -16.52 7.50 8.81
CA TYR A 525 -16.89 8.92 8.82
C TYR A 525 -16.97 9.56 7.42
N ALA A 526 -16.76 8.76 6.38
CA ALA A 526 -16.78 9.15 4.99
C ALA A 526 -17.33 8.02 4.11
N ASP A 527 -17.69 8.38 2.90
CA ASP A 527 -18.15 7.51 1.83
C ASP A 527 -17.39 7.81 0.53
N ILE A 528 -17.73 7.09 -0.55
CA ILE A 528 -17.10 7.31 -1.85
C ILE A 528 -17.73 8.52 -2.53
N GLY A 529 -16.94 9.57 -2.69
CA GLY A 529 -17.33 10.81 -3.36
C GLY A 529 -16.15 11.44 -4.09
N GLY A 530 -16.46 12.25 -5.10
CA GLY A 530 -15.47 13.06 -5.79
C GLY A 530 -14.36 12.31 -6.56
N PRO A 531 -13.41 13.07 -7.13
CA PRO A 531 -12.27 12.51 -7.88
C PRO A 531 -11.31 11.69 -7.01
N SER A 532 -11.19 12.02 -5.72
CA SER A 532 -10.25 11.38 -4.78
C SER A 532 -10.51 9.88 -4.56
N THR A 533 -11.74 9.42 -4.80
CA THR A 533 -12.13 8.00 -4.70
C THR A 533 -11.29 7.06 -5.59
N VAL A 534 -10.70 7.52 -6.70
CA VAL A 534 -9.80 6.64 -7.48
C VAL A 534 -8.56 6.23 -6.68
N LEU A 535 -8.11 7.05 -5.71
CA LEU A 535 -7.02 6.70 -4.80
C LEU A 535 -7.42 5.56 -3.88
N THR A 536 -8.66 5.55 -3.38
CA THR A 536 -9.23 4.43 -2.62
C THR A 536 -9.09 3.12 -3.38
N ALA A 537 -9.45 3.12 -4.67
CA ALA A 537 -9.34 1.95 -5.53
C ALA A 537 -7.88 1.48 -5.70
N VAL A 538 -6.94 2.43 -5.85
CA VAL A 538 -5.50 2.14 -5.90
C VAL A 538 -5.00 1.56 -4.58
N VAL A 539 -5.42 2.11 -3.44
CA VAL A 539 -5.09 1.64 -2.08
C VAL A 539 -5.55 0.20 -1.88
N LEU A 540 -6.80 -0.12 -2.24
CA LEU A 540 -7.32 -1.49 -2.18
C LEU A 540 -6.53 -2.44 -3.08
N GLY A 541 -6.11 -1.98 -4.26
CA GLY A 541 -5.24 -2.75 -5.17
C GLY A 541 -3.83 -3.00 -4.62
N VAL A 542 -3.22 -2.01 -3.96
CA VAL A 542 -1.93 -2.14 -3.26
C VAL A 542 -2.06 -3.14 -2.09
N ALA A 543 -3.14 -3.04 -1.31
CA ALA A 543 -3.45 -3.98 -0.24
C ALA A 543 -3.64 -5.41 -0.77
N ALA A 544 -4.38 -5.57 -1.87
CA ALA A 544 -4.59 -6.87 -2.51
C ALA A 544 -3.28 -7.45 -3.09
N TRP A 545 -2.44 -6.62 -3.71
CA TRP A 545 -1.13 -7.03 -4.19
C TRP A 545 -0.28 -7.61 -3.06
N TRP A 546 -0.24 -6.91 -1.93
CA TRP A 546 0.52 -7.35 -0.76
C TRP A 546 -0.10 -8.57 -0.09
N GLY A 547 -1.42 -8.56 0.16
CA GLY A 547 -2.15 -9.52 0.99
C GLY A 547 -2.48 -10.83 0.28
N VAL A 548 -2.89 -10.81 -0.98
CA VAL A 548 -3.39 -12.00 -1.70
C VAL A 548 -2.65 -12.28 -3.01
N GLY A 549 -1.82 -11.36 -3.50
CA GLY A 549 -1.01 -11.54 -4.70
C GLY A 549 0.03 -12.67 -4.57
N ALA A 550 0.19 -13.49 -5.61
CA ALA A 550 1.15 -14.63 -5.62
C ALA A 550 2.62 -14.20 -5.54
N ARG A 551 2.94 -12.96 -5.90
CA ARG A 551 4.30 -12.51 -6.25
C ARG A 551 5.01 -11.69 -5.18
N ALA A 552 4.31 -11.18 -4.17
CA ALA A 552 4.87 -10.31 -3.12
C ALA A 552 6.00 -10.96 -2.29
N LEU A 553 6.03 -12.30 -2.23
CA LEU A 553 7.04 -13.10 -1.51
C LEU A 553 8.11 -13.75 -2.39
N GLY A 554 8.14 -13.47 -3.71
CA GLY A 554 9.07 -14.01 -4.71
C GLY A 554 10.09 -15.09 -4.28
N ALA A 555 9.97 -16.28 -4.90
CA ALA A 555 11.00 -17.32 -5.05
C ALA A 555 11.21 -18.37 -3.94
N ALA A 556 10.22 -18.69 -3.09
CA ALA A 556 10.29 -19.89 -2.23
C ALA A 556 9.48 -21.09 -2.75
N GLY A 557 8.48 -20.86 -3.61
CA GLY A 557 7.63 -21.93 -4.15
C GLY A 557 8.22 -22.68 -5.34
N ALA A 558 9.11 -22.02 -6.11
CA ALA A 558 9.71 -22.62 -7.30
C ALA A 558 10.73 -23.72 -6.97
N GLU A 559 11.44 -23.63 -5.83
CA GLU A 559 12.37 -24.68 -5.38
C GLU A 559 11.67 -25.91 -4.80
N ARG A 560 10.43 -25.76 -4.29
CA ARG A 560 9.70 -26.91 -3.74
C ARG A 560 9.18 -27.81 -4.85
N ASN A 561 8.76 -27.23 -5.98
CA ASN A 561 8.31 -28.00 -7.15
C ASN A 561 9.47 -28.65 -7.92
N SER A 562 10.68 -28.10 -7.88
CA SER A 562 11.85 -28.73 -8.53
C SER A 562 12.48 -29.85 -7.69
N ARG A 563 12.25 -29.86 -6.37
CA ARG A 563 12.69 -30.96 -5.48
C ARG A 563 11.75 -32.15 -5.49
N THR A 564 10.46 -31.95 -5.76
CA THR A 564 9.49 -33.07 -5.88
C THR A 564 9.49 -33.72 -7.26
N SER A 565 10.04 -33.07 -8.29
CA SER A 565 10.17 -33.64 -9.64
C SER A 565 11.54 -34.29 -9.91
N GLY A 566 12.47 -34.24 -8.94
CA GLY A 566 13.81 -34.84 -9.04
C GLY A 566 14.03 -36.15 -8.27
N ALA A 567 12.99 -36.71 -7.64
CA ALA A 567 13.07 -37.96 -6.87
C ALA A 567 12.08 -38.98 -7.44
N GLY A 568 12.47 -39.61 -8.55
CA GLY A 568 11.66 -40.61 -9.24
C GLY A 568 12.39 -41.20 -10.43
N GLY A 569 13.59 -41.73 -10.20
CA GLY A 569 14.30 -42.53 -11.18
C GLY A 569 14.76 -43.83 -10.56
N GLN A 570 14.08 -44.93 -10.88
CA GLN A 570 14.69 -46.23 -11.15
C GLN A 570 13.67 -47.23 -11.70
N GLY A 571 14.05 -47.89 -12.81
CA GLY A 571 13.63 -49.24 -13.18
C GLY A 571 12.31 -49.39 -13.94
N GLY A 572 12.36 -49.41 -15.27
CA GLY A 572 11.20 -49.75 -16.10
C GLY A 572 11.60 -50.11 -17.52
N VAL A 573 11.70 -51.41 -17.76
CA VAL A 573 12.00 -52.09 -19.03
C VAL A 573 11.16 -51.55 -20.20
N ARG A 574 11.80 -51.28 -21.33
CA ARG A 574 11.14 -51.00 -22.62
C ARG A 574 10.56 -52.29 -23.21
N PRO A 575 9.28 -52.35 -23.61
CA PRO A 575 8.86 -53.32 -24.61
C PRO A 575 9.01 -52.73 -26.02
N ALA A 576 9.38 -53.60 -26.94
CA ALA A 576 9.58 -53.35 -28.36
C ALA A 576 8.27 -52.97 -29.07
N SER A 577 8.39 -52.12 -30.10
CA SER A 577 7.36 -51.96 -31.14
C SER A 577 7.20 -53.25 -31.95
N PRO A 578 5.99 -53.53 -32.46
CA PRO A 578 5.84 -54.16 -33.75
C PRO A 578 5.41 -53.14 -34.81
N ALA A 579 6.00 -53.33 -35.98
CA ALA A 579 5.76 -52.58 -37.19
C ALA A 579 4.44 -52.96 -37.88
N SER A 580 3.92 -52.00 -38.65
CA SER A 580 3.19 -52.12 -39.92
C SER A 580 2.37 -53.37 -40.25
N GLY A 581 1.08 -53.17 -40.52
CA GLY A 581 0.25 -54.09 -41.31
C GLY A 581 -1.03 -53.41 -41.79
N LYS A 582 -1.05 -52.97 -43.05
CA LYS A 582 -2.26 -52.60 -43.79
C LYS A 582 -3.13 -53.85 -43.99
N ALA A 583 -4.45 -53.76 -43.78
CA ALA A 583 -5.44 -54.50 -44.58
C ALA A 583 -6.85 -53.91 -44.37
N ALA A 584 -7.57 -53.81 -45.49
CA ALA A 584 -8.92 -53.28 -45.63
C ALA A 584 -9.99 -54.38 -45.51
N ARG A 585 -11.20 -54.01 -45.07
CA ARG A 585 -12.54 -54.49 -45.49
C ARG A 585 -13.59 -53.78 -44.61
N ALA A 586 -14.43 -52.88 -45.12
CA ALA A 586 -15.61 -53.13 -45.95
C ALA A 586 -16.63 -54.11 -45.31
N GLY A 587 -17.68 -53.53 -44.70
CA GLY A 587 -19.04 -53.73 -45.20
C GLY A 587 -19.89 -54.90 -44.66
N ALA A 588 -21.01 -54.49 -44.06
CA ALA A 588 -22.36 -55.08 -44.11
C ALA A 588 -22.76 -56.16 -43.10
N GLY A 589 -23.83 -55.85 -42.34
CA GLY A 589 -24.81 -56.85 -41.91
C GLY A 589 -25.36 -56.72 -40.49
N ARG A 590 -26.17 -55.68 -40.20
CA ARG A 590 -27.58 -55.76 -39.73
C ARG A 590 -28.04 -54.43 -39.15
#